data_AF-A0A938PCT9-F1
#
_entry.id   AF-A0A938PCT9-F1
#
_cell.length_a   1.000
_cell.length_b   1.000
_cell.length_c   1.000
_cell.angle_alpha   90.00
_cell.angle_beta   90.00
_cell.angle_gamma   90.00
#
_symmetry.space_group_name_H-M   'P 1'
#
loop_
_entity.id
_entity.type
_entity.pdbx_description
1 polymer ?
#
loop_
_entity_poly.entity_id
_entity_poly.type
_entity_poly.pdbx_seq_one_letter_code
_entity_poly.pdbx_strand_id
1 'polypeptide(L)'
;MRNTRTNKNRTVHFKENKFSTFEFHIAKDVRKKYQFDDLLFSMNGNVVFADFHSVRLFVQKINSQRTEIDKVKVGHINAVGLLDEIYHFIFRIYETNFNPGVFNKALKHLHNTIGEEETRKVLFDFTTIFPPMEVYRGKVSVFDYLNSYTASKSNVEISLEEMILLHFANINPSNKNIIELFGIDHLEDKELFAKVIEELDKFFIDEAKIDDNDLFTFLKTPIFSNPHDLEAQLEFIREKWGVLIDEKFLRRIFSSKDLYKEDIVLGFGGFGGASTAVPIYKSDKDSQDFLVLGKSGFKYAIESWKDYAELENFTPDTDWMPRVVMIAKNIYVWLDQLSKKYQRQIKTLDQIPDEEIDTLAQWGFNGLWLIGIWERSNASKKIKHILGNIDAVSSAYSLYDYQIAWELGGEYAYNNLNERARKRGIRLASDMVP
;
A
#
# COMPACT_ATOMS: atom_id res chain seq x y z
N MET A 1 -34.09 -37.72 -8.01
CA MET A 1 -33.01 -36.84 -8.50
C MET A 1 -33.10 -35.49 -7.80
N ARG A 2 -32.17 -35.24 -6.86
CA ARG A 2 -31.67 -33.94 -6.37
C ARG A 2 -31.01 -34.21 -5.02
N ASN A 3 -29.75 -34.65 -5.07
CA ASN A 3 -28.92 -34.79 -3.89
C ASN A 3 -28.29 -33.42 -3.62
N THR A 4 -28.68 -32.84 -2.49
CA THR A 4 -28.19 -31.58 -1.94
C THR A 4 -26.73 -31.74 -1.50
N ARG A 5 -25.80 -31.16 -2.27
CA ARG A 5 -24.42 -30.95 -1.79
C ARG A 5 -24.44 -29.85 -0.74
N THR A 6 -24.31 -30.25 0.52
CA THR A 6 -24.03 -29.37 1.65
C THR A 6 -22.56 -28.97 1.60
N ASN A 7 -22.27 -27.81 0.99
CA ASN A 7 -21.00 -27.11 1.18
C ASN A 7 -20.95 -26.60 2.62
N LYS A 8 -20.37 -27.41 3.53
CA LYS A 8 -19.97 -26.92 4.85
C LYS A 8 -18.80 -25.96 4.65
N ASN A 9 -19.08 -24.67 4.84
CA ASN A 9 -18.08 -23.63 5.10
C ASN A 9 -17.11 -24.14 6.17
N ARG A 10 -15.88 -24.49 5.75
CA ARG A 10 -14.75 -24.76 6.65
C ARG A 10 -13.82 -23.57 6.57
N THR A 11 -14.19 -22.45 7.19
CA THR A 11 -13.22 -21.44 7.59
C THR A 11 -12.34 -22.07 8.66
N VAL A 12 -11.07 -22.32 8.35
CA VAL A 12 -10.12 -22.99 9.25
C VAL A 12 -9.51 -21.95 10.17
N HIS A 13 -10.04 -21.83 11.39
CA HIS A 13 -9.36 -21.11 12.46
C HIS A 13 -8.33 -22.05 13.12
N PHE A 14 -7.05 -21.80 12.86
CA PHE A 14 -5.97 -22.45 13.60
C PHE A 14 -6.00 -21.95 15.06
N LYS A 15 -6.27 -22.84 16.02
CA LYS A 15 -5.99 -22.56 17.44
C LYS A 15 -4.48 -22.34 17.60
N GLU A 16 -4.11 -21.48 18.55
CA GLU A 16 -2.73 -21.11 18.93
C GLU A 16 -1.87 -22.33 19.33
N ASN A 17 -1.48 -23.14 18.36
CA ASN A 17 -0.37 -24.08 18.52
C ASN A 17 0.92 -23.31 18.20
N LYS A 18 1.98 -23.51 18.98
CA LYS A 18 3.31 -22.97 18.69
C LYS A 18 3.80 -23.59 17.38
N PHE A 19 3.59 -22.88 16.27
CA PHE A 19 4.02 -23.29 14.94
C PHE A 19 5.52 -23.07 14.77
N SER A 20 6.15 -23.91 13.94
CA SER A 20 7.55 -23.75 13.56
C SER A 20 7.73 -22.44 12.81
N THR A 21 8.89 -21.82 13.02
CA THR A 21 9.23 -20.53 12.45
C THR A 21 9.83 -20.68 11.06
N PHE A 22 9.29 -19.99 10.06
CA PHE A 22 9.76 -19.91 8.69
C PHE A 22 10.30 -18.50 8.38
N GLU A 23 11.37 -18.43 7.59
CA GLU A 23 12.13 -17.20 7.31
C GLU A 23 12.24 -16.93 5.80
N PHE A 24 12.22 -15.65 5.41
CA PHE A 24 12.35 -15.28 4.02
C PHE A 24 13.80 -15.51 3.62
N HIS A 25 14.00 -16.37 2.62
CA HIS A 25 15.32 -16.79 2.20
C HIS A 25 16.13 -15.62 1.68
N ILE A 26 17.24 -15.33 2.36
CA ILE A 26 18.24 -14.39 1.86
C ILE A 26 19.60 -15.05 2.04
N ALA A 27 20.35 -15.19 0.95
CA ALA A 27 21.67 -15.78 0.94
C ALA A 27 22.58 -15.09 1.97
N LYS A 28 23.37 -15.89 2.69
CA LYS A 28 24.27 -15.43 3.76
C LYS A 28 25.17 -14.28 3.34
N ASP A 29 25.71 -14.33 2.12
CA ASP A 29 26.62 -13.29 1.62
C ASP A 29 25.89 -12.00 1.27
N VAL A 30 24.62 -12.10 0.86
CA VAL A 30 23.75 -10.96 0.59
C VAL A 30 23.30 -10.30 1.90
N ARG A 31 23.02 -11.09 2.94
CA ARG A 31 22.77 -10.57 4.31
C ARG A 31 23.94 -9.73 4.80
N LYS A 32 25.18 -10.18 4.55
CA LYS A 32 26.40 -9.42 4.88
C LYS A 32 26.56 -8.17 4.02
N LYS A 33 26.36 -8.26 2.69
CA LYS A 33 26.49 -7.15 1.73
C LYS A 33 25.64 -5.94 2.12
N TYR A 34 24.35 -6.18 2.40
CA TYR A 34 23.40 -5.12 2.72
C TYR A 34 23.25 -4.84 4.23
N GLN A 35 24.04 -5.50 5.08
CA GLN A 35 24.01 -5.34 6.54
C GLN A 35 22.58 -5.44 7.09
N PHE A 36 21.87 -6.51 6.71
CA PHE A 36 20.56 -6.78 7.27
C PHE A 36 20.72 -7.25 8.73
N ASP A 37 20.61 -6.31 9.67
CA ASP A 37 20.49 -6.62 11.10
C ASP A 37 19.10 -7.18 11.44
N ASP A 38 19.09 -7.99 12.50
CA ASP A 38 18.04 -8.81 13.12
C ASP A 38 16.59 -8.29 13.17
N LEU A 39 16.32 -7.00 12.93
CA LEU A 39 15.07 -6.33 13.29
C LEU A 39 14.02 -6.23 12.18
N LEU A 40 14.32 -6.71 10.97
CA LEU A 40 13.31 -6.79 9.91
C LEU A 40 12.30 -7.92 10.15
N PHE A 41 12.57 -8.78 11.13
CA PHE A 41 11.83 -10.02 11.40
C PHE A 41 11.78 -10.29 12.92
N SER A 42 10.68 -9.98 13.60
CA SER A 42 10.43 -10.47 14.98
C SER A 42 8.93 -10.39 15.33
N MET A 43 8.30 -11.26 16.11
CA MET A 43 8.73 -12.40 16.92
C MET A 43 7.77 -13.58 16.66
N ASN A 44 8.26 -14.82 16.79
CA ASN A 44 7.59 -16.10 16.46
C ASN A 44 7.74 -16.57 15.02
N GLY A 45 8.76 -16.05 14.31
CA GLY A 45 9.21 -16.51 12.99
C GLY A 45 8.09 -16.95 12.05
N ASN A 46 7.03 -16.18 12.01
CA ASN A 46 6.45 -15.94 10.72
C ASN A 46 7.35 -14.86 10.14
N VAL A 47 7.89 -15.05 8.93
CA VAL A 47 7.92 -13.92 8.00
C VAL A 47 6.51 -13.39 8.04
N VAL A 48 6.32 -12.29 8.74
CA VAL A 48 5.22 -11.41 8.45
C VAL A 48 5.97 -10.18 8.03
N PHE A 49 5.92 -9.82 6.75
CA PHE A 49 5.96 -8.40 6.44
C PHE A 49 4.69 -7.80 7.08
N ALA A 50 4.73 -7.65 8.41
CA ALA A 50 3.65 -7.18 9.27
C ALA A 50 3.62 -5.65 9.27
N ASP A 51 4.76 -5.04 8.94
CA ASP A 51 4.94 -3.61 9.04
C ASP A 51 5.57 -3.05 7.77
N PHE A 52 4.82 -2.18 7.10
CA PHE A 52 5.30 -1.43 5.93
C PHE A 52 6.56 -0.62 6.25
N HIS A 53 6.74 -0.19 7.51
CA HIS A 53 7.98 0.47 7.91
C HIS A 53 9.20 -0.44 7.76
N SER A 54 9.09 -1.70 8.18
CA SER A 54 10.17 -2.69 8.03
C SER A 54 10.49 -2.95 6.55
N VAL A 55 9.46 -3.10 5.70
CA VAL A 55 9.67 -3.23 4.24
C VAL A 55 10.40 -2.01 3.67
N ARG A 56 10.00 -0.79 4.08
CA ARG A 56 10.62 0.46 3.64
C ARG A 56 12.09 0.54 4.04
N LEU A 57 12.43 0.16 5.28
CA LEU A 57 13.82 0.10 5.75
C LEU A 57 14.65 -0.93 4.98
N PHE A 58 14.08 -2.10 4.70
CA PHE A 58 14.73 -3.14 3.89
C PHE A 58 15.05 -2.63 2.47
N VAL A 59 14.05 -2.06 1.80
CA VAL A 59 14.18 -1.49 0.45
C VAL A 59 15.18 -0.35 0.44
N GLN A 60 15.19 0.50 1.48
CA GLN A 60 16.15 1.58 1.61
C GLN A 60 17.59 1.05 1.70
N LYS A 61 17.84 0.00 2.50
CA LYS A 61 19.17 -0.64 2.59
C LYS A 61 19.62 -1.21 1.25
N ILE A 62 18.74 -1.93 0.55
CA ILE A 62 19.04 -2.47 -0.79
C ILE A 62 19.36 -1.33 -1.77
N ASN A 63 18.43 -0.39 -1.91
CA ASN A 63 18.52 0.68 -2.90
C ASN A 63 19.65 1.67 -2.63
N SER A 64 20.16 1.75 -1.39
CA SER A 64 21.33 2.57 -1.06
C SER A 64 22.62 2.12 -1.74
N GLN A 65 22.71 0.85 -2.13
CA GLN A 65 23.88 0.27 -2.79
C GLN A 65 23.62 -0.15 -4.25
N ARG A 66 22.39 0.06 -4.76
CA ARG A 66 22.01 -0.28 -6.15
C ARG A 66 21.98 0.94 -7.05
N THR A 67 22.18 0.72 -8.34
CA THR A 67 22.02 1.76 -9.37
C THR A 67 20.54 2.09 -9.58
N GLU A 68 20.22 3.27 -10.11
CA GLU A 68 18.82 3.70 -10.34
C GLU A 68 17.99 2.71 -11.17
N ILE A 69 18.64 1.98 -12.10
CA ILE A 69 17.98 1.02 -12.99
C ILE A 69 17.59 -0.27 -12.24
N ASP A 70 18.37 -0.63 -11.21
CA ASP A 70 18.20 -1.89 -10.46
C ASP A 70 17.44 -1.71 -9.14
N LYS A 71 16.94 -0.50 -8.86
CA LYS A 71 16.20 -0.23 -7.64
C LYS A 71 14.89 -1.01 -7.58
N VAL A 72 14.58 -1.46 -6.37
CA VAL A 72 13.35 -2.20 -6.07
C VAL A 72 12.34 -1.31 -5.39
N LYS A 73 11.07 -1.59 -5.65
CA LYS A 73 9.93 -0.87 -5.08
C LYS A 73 9.48 -1.53 -3.77
N VAL A 74 8.89 -0.75 -2.87
CA VAL A 74 8.48 -1.22 -1.53
C VAL A 74 7.30 -2.19 -1.64
N GLY A 75 6.27 -1.80 -2.38
CA GLY A 75 5.11 -2.63 -2.69
C GLY A 75 5.49 -3.93 -3.38
N HIS A 76 6.54 -3.91 -4.22
CA HIS A 76 7.07 -5.11 -4.86
C HIS A 76 7.66 -6.09 -3.84
N ILE A 77 8.56 -5.65 -2.96
CA ILE A 77 9.12 -6.52 -1.90
C ILE A 77 8.02 -7.04 -0.96
N ASN A 78 7.08 -6.17 -0.58
CA ASN A 78 5.97 -6.57 0.28
C ASN A 78 5.10 -7.66 -0.37
N ALA A 79 4.82 -7.53 -1.67
CA ALA A 79 4.01 -8.51 -2.39
C ALA A 79 4.71 -9.88 -2.49
N VAL A 80 6.02 -9.89 -2.75
CA VAL A 80 6.80 -11.15 -2.80
C VAL A 80 6.80 -11.83 -1.44
N GLY A 81 7.04 -11.05 -0.39
CA GLY A 81 6.98 -11.55 0.98
C GLY A 81 5.61 -12.11 1.35
N LEU A 82 4.55 -11.39 1.03
CA LEU A 82 3.18 -11.85 1.29
C LEU A 82 2.85 -13.14 0.52
N LEU A 83 3.35 -13.28 -0.72
CA LEU A 83 3.17 -14.49 -1.53
C LEU A 83 3.83 -15.70 -0.86
N ASP A 84 5.06 -15.54 -0.40
CA ASP A 84 5.84 -16.55 0.34
C ASP A 84 5.09 -17.02 1.61
N GLU A 85 4.57 -16.08 2.39
CA GLU A 85 3.78 -16.38 3.59
C GLU A 85 2.49 -17.15 3.28
N ILE A 86 1.82 -16.79 2.18
CA ILE A 86 0.61 -17.49 1.74
C ILE A 86 0.97 -18.93 1.33
N TYR A 87 2.12 -19.15 0.70
CA TYR A 87 2.54 -20.50 0.33
C TYR A 87 2.87 -21.37 1.53
N HIS A 88 3.56 -20.85 2.56
CA HIS A 88 3.69 -21.54 3.85
C HIS A 88 2.35 -21.90 4.45
N PHE A 89 1.40 -20.96 4.43
CA PHE A 89 0.06 -21.20 4.96
C PHE A 89 -0.66 -22.33 4.19
N ILE A 90 -0.49 -22.40 2.87
CA ILE A 90 -1.04 -23.47 2.04
C ILE A 90 -0.38 -24.81 2.37
N PHE A 91 0.94 -24.87 2.50
CA PHE A 91 1.64 -26.09 2.96
C PHE A 91 1.11 -26.56 4.30
N ARG A 92 0.83 -25.63 5.22
CA ARG A 92 0.27 -25.96 6.53
C ARG A 92 -1.14 -26.53 6.43
N ILE A 93 -2.00 -25.94 5.61
CA ILE A 93 -3.33 -26.47 5.31
C ILE A 93 -3.24 -27.85 4.70
N TYR A 94 -2.33 -28.03 3.75
CA TYR A 94 -2.13 -29.30 3.06
C TYR A 94 -1.70 -30.40 4.03
N GLU A 95 -0.69 -30.15 4.86
CA GLU A 95 -0.22 -31.08 5.88
C GLU A 95 -1.31 -31.40 6.91
N THR A 96 -2.09 -30.40 7.35
CA THR A 96 -3.08 -30.61 8.43
C THR A 96 -4.36 -31.30 7.93
N ASN A 97 -4.85 -30.93 6.75
CA ASN A 97 -6.19 -31.30 6.29
C ASN A 97 -6.21 -32.36 5.20
N PHE A 98 -5.16 -32.44 4.37
CA PHE A 98 -5.13 -33.32 3.20
C PHE A 98 -4.17 -34.50 3.38
N ASN A 99 -2.94 -34.25 3.86
CA ASN A 99 -1.91 -35.28 3.95
C ASN A 99 -0.97 -35.10 5.15
N PRO A 100 -1.36 -35.58 6.34
CA PRO A 100 -0.52 -35.53 7.53
C PRO A 100 0.81 -36.24 7.35
N GLY A 101 1.91 -35.56 7.67
CA GLY A 101 3.27 -36.10 7.58
C GLY A 101 3.82 -36.22 6.16
N VAL A 102 3.27 -35.47 5.20
CA VAL A 102 3.71 -35.52 3.79
C VAL A 102 5.19 -35.22 3.61
N PHE A 103 5.77 -34.27 4.34
CA PHE A 103 7.20 -33.95 4.24
C PHE A 103 8.09 -35.10 4.68
N ASN A 104 7.66 -35.88 5.69
CA ASN A 104 8.37 -37.08 6.09
C ASN A 104 8.34 -38.16 4.99
N LYS A 105 7.18 -38.31 4.31
CA LYS A 105 7.04 -39.22 3.16
C LYS A 105 7.89 -38.76 1.98
N ALA A 106 7.92 -37.45 1.70
CA ALA A 106 8.74 -36.86 0.66
C ALA A 106 10.23 -37.11 0.91
N LEU A 107 10.71 -36.92 2.16
CA LEU A 107 12.09 -37.26 2.53
C LEU A 107 12.41 -38.75 2.31
N LYS A 108 11.49 -39.66 2.68
CA LYS A 108 11.66 -41.09 2.44
C LYS A 108 11.71 -41.42 0.95
N HIS A 109 10.89 -40.74 0.14
CA HIS A 109 10.92 -40.89 -1.32
C HIS A 109 12.29 -40.46 -1.88
N LEU A 110 12.78 -39.28 -1.49
CA LEU A 110 14.10 -38.78 -1.91
C LEU A 110 15.25 -39.69 -1.48
N HIS A 111 15.21 -40.23 -0.26
CA HIS A 111 16.21 -41.19 0.21
C HIS A 111 16.23 -42.47 -0.63
N ASN A 112 15.09 -42.90 -1.17
CA ASN A 112 14.99 -44.10 -1.99
C ASN A 112 15.37 -43.86 -3.47
N THR A 113 15.09 -42.68 -4.03
CA THR A 113 15.33 -42.38 -5.44
C THR A 113 16.70 -41.77 -5.71
N ILE A 114 17.09 -40.80 -4.90
CA ILE A 114 18.34 -40.03 -5.05
C ILE A 114 19.42 -40.57 -4.11
N GLY A 115 19.03 -41.09 -2.95
CA GLY A 115 19.94 -41.62 -1.93
C GLY A 115 20.04 -40.71 -0.71
N GLU A 116 20.26 -41.31 0.47
CA GLU A 116 20.31 -40.57 1.73
C GLU A 116 21.49 -39.58 1.80
N GLU A 117 22.67 -39.97 1.30
CA GLU A 117 23.84 -39.07 1.30
C GLU A 117 23.64 -37.86 0.39
N GLU A 118 23.14 -38.07 -0.83
CA GLU A 118 22.83 -36.99 -1.78
C GLU A 118 21.75 -36.05 -1.20
N THR A 119 20.69 -36.61 -0.60
CA THR A 119 19.62 -35.81 0.00
C THR A 119 20.13 -34.95 1.16
N ARG A 120 20.94 -35.54 2.05
CA ARG A 120 21.57 -34.80 3.16
C ARG A 120 22.54 -33.73 2.66
N LYS A 121 23.30 -34.01 1.60
CA LYS A 121 24.23 -33.05 0.98
C LYS A 121 23.49 -31.80 0.50
N VAL A 122 22.39 -31.95 -0.24
CA VAL A 122 21.61 -30.78 -0.72
C VAL A 122 21.03 -29.98 0.43
N LEU A 123 20.45 -30.64 1.42
CA LEU A 123 19.87 -29.95 2.58
C LEU A 123 20.95 -29.21 3.39
N PHE A 124 22.16 -29.78 3.48
CA PHE A 124 23.30 -29.13 4.11
C PHE A 124 23.81 -27.92 3.31
N ASP A 125 23.95 -28.04 1.98
CA ASP A 125 24.31 -26.93 1.09
C ASP A 125 23.29 -25.79 1.21
N PHE A 126 22.00 -26.13 1.05
CA PHE A 126 20.89 -25.18 1.20
C PHE A 126 20.92 -24.44 2.54
N THR A 127 21.04 -25.16 3.66
CA THR A 127 21.08 -24.53 5.00
C THR A 127 22.39 -23.79 5.29
N THR A 128 23.45 -24.05 4.54
CA THR A 128 24.72 -23.29 4.63
C THR A 128 24.61 -21.96 3.90
N ILE A 129 24.01 -21.95 2.71
CA ILE A 129 23.82 -20.77 1.86
C ILE A 129 22.67 -19.89 2.35
N PHE A 130 21.55 -20.51 2.75
CA PHE A 130 20.35 -19.88 3.28
C PHE A 130 20.15 -20.26 4.76
N PRO A 131 21.05 -19.84 5.66
CA PRO A 131 20.99 -20.26 7.05
C PRO A 131 19.80 -19.63 7.78
N PRO A 132 19.04 -20.42 8.56
CA PRO A 132 18.12 -19.91 9.56
C PRO A 132 18.85 -18.98 10.55
N MET A 133 18.15 -18.07 11.21
CA MET A 133 18.78 -17.05 12.05
C MET A 133 19.67 -17.62 13.17
N GLU A 134 19.30 -18.76 13.74
CA GLU A 134 20.12 -19.41 14.79
C GLU A 134 21.48 -19.89 14.29
N VAL A 135 21.50 -20.40 13.04
CA VAL A 135 22.72 -20.83 12.36
C VAL A 135 23.52 -19.61 11.89
N TYR A 136 22.84 -18.60 11.33
CA TYR A 136 23.48 -17.36 10.86
C TYR A 136 24.21 -16.62 11.98
N ARG A 137 23.61 -16.56 13.18
CA ARG A 137 24.21 -15.96 14.39
C ARG A 137 25.29 -16.82 15.03
N GLY A 138 25.56 -18.01 14.50
CA GLY A 138 26.55 -18.95 15.04
C GLY A 138 26.18 -19.55 16.39
N LYS A 139 24.88 -19.58 16.74
CA LYS A 139 24.42 -20.22 17.99
C LYS A 139 24.44 -21.74 17.88
N VAL A 140 24.15 -22.26 16.69
CA VAL A 140 24.05 -23.69 16.39
C VAL A 140 24.78 -23.95 15.06
N SER A 141 25.45 -25.10 14.93
CA SER A 141 26.06 -25.50 13.66
C SER A 141 24.99 -25.96 12.67
N VAL A 142 25.29 -25.95 11.36
CA VAL A 142 24.36 -26.47 10.33
C VAL A 142 24.00 -27.93 10.60
N PHE A 143 24.99 -28.73 11.01
CA PHE A 143 24.81 -30.14 11.33
C PHE A 143 23.89 -30.34 12.55
N ASP A 144 24.11 -29.58 13.63
CA ASP A 144 23.28 -29.68 14.83
C ASP A 144 21.86 -29.16 14.57
N TYR A 145 21.72 -28.13 13.72
CA TYR A 145 20.42 -27.62 13.31
C TYR A 145 19.64 -28.70 12.55
N LEU A 146 20.21 -29.31 11.52
CA LEU A 146 19.52 -30.35 10.74
C LEU A 146 19.14 -31.58 11.58
N ASN A 147 19.89 -31.91 12.63
CA ASN A 147 19.57 -33.02 13.53
C ASN A 147 18.65 -32.65 14.71
N SER A 148 18.17 -31.42 14.77
CA SER A 148 17.28 -30.94 15.85
C SER A 148 15.85 -30.69 15.39
N TYR A 149 15.01 -30.25 16.32
CA TYR A 149 13.58 -30.03 16.13
C TYR A 149 13.22 -28.61 16.52
N THR A 150 12.41 -27.96 15.68
CA THR A 150 11.81 -26.67 16.00
C THR A 150 10.32 -26.88 16.26
N ALA A 151 9.91 -26.63 17.50
CA ALA A 151 8.59 -26.99 18.02
C ALA A 151 8.30 -28.49 17.86
N SER A 152 7.36 -28.87 16.98
CA SER A 152 6.97 -30.28 16.75
C SER A 152 7.49 -30.86 15.43
N LYS A 153 8.20 -30.06 14.61
CA LYS A 153 8.63 -30.44 13.26
C LYS A 153 10.14 -30.63 13.23
N SER A 154 10.61 -31.64 12.48
CA SER A 154 12.05 -31.85 12.26
C SER A 154 12.60 -30.69 11.43
N ASN A 155 13.79 -30.21 11.77
CA ASN A 155 14.44 -29.16 11.00
C ASN A 155 14.78 -29.60 9.58
N VAL A 156 14.94 -30.91 9.33
CA VAL A 156 15.07 -31.47 7.98
C VAL A 156 13.79 -31.25 7.16
N GLU A 157 12.62 -31.46 7.76
CA GLU A 157 11.33 -31.25 7.10
C GLU A 157 11.05 -29.77 6.86
N ILE A 158 11.48 -28.90 7.78
CA ILE A 158 11.43 -27.44 7.60
C ILE A 158 12.33 -27.04 6.44
N SER A 159 13.60 -27.44 6.44
CA SER A 159 14.54 -27.14 5.37
C SER A 159 14.07 -27.66 4.00
N LEU A 160 13.39 -28.81 3.95
CA LEU A 160 12.80 -29.32 2.71
C LEU A 160 11.66 -28.42 2.20
N GLU A 161 10.75 -27.99 3.08
CA GLU A 161 9.66 -27.06 2.73
C GLU A 161 10.22 -25.74 2.20
N GLU A 162 11.19 -25.17 2.91
CA GLU A 162 11.89 -23.94 2.57
C GLU A 162 12.60 -24.03 1.21
N MET A 163 13.24 -25.16 0.93
CA MET A 163 13.89 -25.42 -0.36
C MET A 163 12.88 -25.51 -1.52
N ILE A 164 11.69 -26.06 -1.28
CA ILE A 164 10.60 -26.08 -2.28
C ILE A 164 10.10 -24.65 -2.56
N LEU A 165 9.97 -23.82 -1.53
CA LEU A 165 9.57 -22.42 -1.68
C LEU A 165 10.63 -21.60 -2.40
N LEU A 166 11.92 -21.86 -2.15
CA LEU A 166 13.01 -21.27 -2.92
C LEU A 166 12.84 -21.56 -4.42
N HIS A 167 12.48 -22.79 -4.79
CA HIS A 167 12.19 -23.13 -6.19
C HIS A 167 11.04 -22.27 -6.75
N PHE A 168 9.91 -22.15 -6.03
CA PHE A 168 8.79 -21.34 -6.48
C PHE A 168 9.12 -19.84 -6.60
N ALA A 169 9.96 -19.32 -5.70
CA ALA A 169 10.45 -17.95 -5.78
C ALA A 169 11.35 -17.73 -7.01
N ASN A 170 12.15 -18.72 -7.40
CA ASN A 170 13.05 -18.63 -8.56
C ASN A 170 12.32 -18.80 -9.91
N ILE A 171 11.25 -19.58 -9.99
CA ILE A 171 10.48 -19.72 -11.23
C ILE A 171 9.63 -18.47 -11.53
N ASN A 172 9.32 -17.63 -10.52
CA ASN A 172 8.45 -16.47 -10.69
C ASN A 172 9.18 -15.34 -11.43
N PRO A 173 8.82 -15.00 -12.67
CA PRO A 173 9.53 -13.98 -13.44
C PRO A 173 9.48 -12.58 -12.82
N SER A 174 8.47 -12.32 -11.98
CA SER A 174 8.34 -11.06 -11.25
C SER A 174 9.50 -10.83 -10.28
N ASN A 175 10.16 -11.89 -9.83
CA ASN A 175 11.26 -11.81 -8.86
C ASN A 175 12.62 -11.44 -9.49
N LYS A 176 12.68 -11.17 -10.79
CA LYS A 176 13.95 -10.92 -11.51
C LYS A 176 14.83 -9.84 -10.86
N ASN A 177 14.22 -8.76 -10.36
CA ASN A 177 14.97 -7.63 -9.78
C ASN A 177 15.47 -7.92 -8.35
N ILE A 178 15.03 -9.01 -7.74
CA ILE A 178 15.36 -9.39 -6.36
C ILE A 178 15.95 -10.80 -6.30
N ILE A 179 16.15 -11.45 -7.44
CA ILE A 179 16.70 -12.80 -7.55
C ILE A 179 18.09 -12.89 -6.92
N GLU A 180 18.84 -11.79 -6.85
CA GLU A 180 20.13 -11.78 -6.13
C GLU A 180 19.98 -12.19 -4.66
N LEU A 181 18.82 -11.98 -4.03
CA LEU A 181 18.58 -12.32 -2.63
C LEU A 181 18.47 -13.84 -2.42
N PHE A 182 17.84 -14.56 -3.35
CA PHE A 182 17.44 -15.95 -3.19
C PHE A 182 17.70 -16.79 -4.45
N GLY A 183 18.66 -16.39 -5.28
CA GLY A 183 18.96 -17.06 -6.53
C GLY A 183 19.54 -18.45 -6.30
N ILE A 184 19.12 -19.42 -7.11
CA ILE A 184 19.73 -20.76 -7.18
C ILE A 184 21.24 -20.67 -7.54
N ASP A 185 21.67 -19.56 -8.10
CA ASP A 185 23.09 -19.32 -8.42
C ASP A 185 24.03 -19.34 -7.23
N HIS A 186 23.52 -19.15 -6.01
CA HIS A 186 24.31 -19.23 -4.78
C HIS A 186 24.56 -20.67 -4.29
N LEU A 187 23.80 -21.66 -4.79
CA LEU A 187 23.97 -23.06 -4.40
C LEU A 187 25.20 -23.67 -5.06
N GLU A 188 25.93 -24.52 -4.34
CA GLU A 188 27.11 -25.20 -4.86
C GLU A 188 26.73 -26.25 -5.90
N ASP A 189 25.67 -27.03 -5.63
CA ASP A 189 25.24 -28.16 -6.47
C ASP A 189 23.84 -27.94 -7.09
N LYS A 190 23.81 -27.11 -8.14
CA LYS A 190 22.57 -26.73 -8.84
C LYS A 190 21.89 -27.93 -9.55
N GLU A 191 22.69 -28.86 -10.04
CA GLU A 191 22.19 -30.06 -10.72
C GLU A 191 21.49 -30.98 -9.72
N LEU A 192 22.09 -31.18 -8.55
CA LEU A 192 21.48 -32.00 -7.50
C LEU A 192 20.23 -31.34 -6.93
N PHE A 193 20.23 -30.02 -6.75
CA PHE A 193 19.01 -29.27 -6.38
C PHE A 193 17.89 -29.47 -7.42
N ALA A 194 18.18 -29.31 -8.71
CA ALA A 194 17.20 -29.50 -9.78
C ALA A 194 16.65 -30.93 -9.80
N LYS A 195 17.51 -31.94 -9.65
CA LYS A 195 17.13 -33.36 -9.53
C LYS A 195 16.20 -33.61 -8.35
N VAL A 196 16.49 -33.04 -7.18
CA VAL A 196 15.61 -33.14 -6.00
C VAL A 196 14.24 -32.53 -6.26
N ILE A 197 14.17 -31.35 -6.87
CA ILE A 197 12.90 -30.70 -7.20
C ILE A 197 12.10 -31.52 -8.22
N GLU A 198 12.75 -32.12 -9.23
CA GLU A 198 12.08 -32.97 -10.21
C GLU A 198 11.45 -34.22 -9.57
N GLU A 199 12.17 -34.88 -8.65
CA GLU A 199 11.66 -36.03 -7.91
C GLU A 199 10.53 -35.65 -6.94
N LEU A 200 10.59 -34.45 -6.33
CA LEU A 200 9.48 -33.93 -5.55
C LEU A 200 8.24 -33.65 -6.40
N ASP A 201 8.39 -33.06 -7.59
CA ASP A 201 7.27 -32.83 -8.52
C ASP A 201 6.59 -34.15 -8.87
N LYS A 202 7.37 -35.20 -9.18
CA LYS A 202 6.85 -36.57 -9.41
C LYS A 202 6.14 -37.13 -8.18
N PHE A 203 6.71 -36.98 -7.00
CA PHE A 203 6.11 -37.45 -5.75
C PHE A 203 4.74 -36.81 -5.48
N PHE A 204 4.60 -35.50 -5.66
CA PHE A 204 3.35 -34.80 -5.36
C PHE A 204 2.21 -35.09 -6.35
N ILE A 205 2.50 -35.61 -7.54
CA ILE A 205 1.47 -36.03 -8.53
C ILE A 205 0.60 -37.18 -7.98
N ASP A 206 1.22 -38.11 -7.25
CA ASP A 206 0.56 -39.31 -6.72
C ASP A 206 -0.07 -39.10 -5.33
N GLU A 207 0.19 -37.96 -4.69
CA GLU A 207 -0.32 -37.65 -3.35
C GLU A 207 -1.71 -36.96 -3.39
N ALA A 208 -2.25 -36.63 -2.20
CA ALA A 208 -3.55 -36.00 -2.08
C ALA A 208 -3.64 -34.69 -2.89
N LYS A 209 -4.74 -34.48 -3.61
CA LYS A 209 -4.97 -33.33 -4.50
C LYS A 209 -5.74 -32.20 -3.82
N ILE A 210 -5.48 -30.97 -4.25
CA ILE A 210 -6.24 -29.76 -3.87
C ILE A 210 -6.94 -29.25 -5.14
N ASP A 211 -8.28 -29.16 -5.10
CA ASP A 211 -9.09 -28.67 -6.23
C ASP A 211 -8.73 -29.36 -7.57
N ASP A 212 -8.69 -30.69 -7.54
CA ASP A 212 -8.32 -31.60 -8.64
C ASP A 212 -6.87 -31.51 -9.17
N ASN A 213 -6.04 -30.63 -8.60
CA ASN A 213 -4.63 -30.46 -8.97
C ASN A 213 -3.68 -31.03 -7.90
N ASP A 214 -2.48 -31.45 -8.30
CA ASP A 214 -1.39 -31.74 -7.35
C ASP A 214 -0.89 -30.44 -6.69
N LEU A 215 -0.18 -30.57 -5.56
CA LEU A 215 0.26 -29.42 -4.77
C LEU A 215 1.20 -28.49 -5.54
N PHE A 216 2.10 -29.04 -6.37
CA PHE A 216 3.05 -28.25 -7.13
C PHE A 216 2.34 -27.47 -8.24
N THR A 217 1.48 -28.12 -9.01
CA THR A 217 0.64 -27.46 -10.03
C THR A 217 -0.25 -26.40 -9.40
N PHE A 218 -0.84 -26.68 -8.24
CA PHE A 218 -1.66 -25.71 -7.51
C PHE A 218 -0.84 -24.46 -7.16
N LEU A 219 0.35 -24.60 -6.56
CA LEU A 219 1.22 -23.46 -6.21
C LEU A 219 1.80 -22.72 -7.43
N LYS A 220 2.06 -23.44 -8.53
CA LYS A 220 2.50 -22.89 -9.82
C LYS A 220 1.43 -22.05 -10.53
N THR A 221 0.14 -22.32 -10.28
CA THR A 221 -0.99 -21.72 -11.00
C THR A 221 -1.02 -20.18 -10.96
N PRO A 222 -0.89 -19.48 -9.81
CA PRO A 222 -0.88 -18.01 -9.79
C PRO A 222 0.30 -17.45 -10.60
N ILE A 223 1.48 -18.05 -10.48
CA ILE A 223 2.70 -17.63 -11.17
C ILE A 223 2.51 -17.71 -12.69
N PHE A 224 2.01 -18.84 -13.21
CA PHE A 224 1.83 -19.00 -14.65
C PHE A 224 0.65 -18.23 -15.22
N SER A 225 -0.39 -17.98 -14.42
CA SER A 225 -1.55 -17.19 -14.84
C SER A 225 -1.18 -15.72 -15.05
N ASN A 226 -0.30 -15.16 -14.19
CA ASN A 226 0.14 -13.77 -14.27
C ASN A 226 1.67 -13.64 -14.03
N PRO A 227 2.52 -14.03 -15.01
CA PRO A 227 3.96 -14.21 -14.76
C PRO A 227 4.74 -12.95 -14.36
N HIS A 228 4.33 -11.79 -14.84
CA HIS A 228 5.05 -10.52 -14.64
C HIS A 228 4.34 -9.52 -13.72
N ASP A 229 3.25 -9.94 -13.06
CA ASP A 229 2.42 -9.05 -12.24
C ASP A 229 2.06 -9.71 -10.90
N LEU A 230 2.78 -9.31 -9.84
CA LEU A 230 2.53 -9.78 -8.47
C LEU A 230 1.17 -9.31 -7.92
N GLU A 231 0.67 -8.14 -8.33
CA GLU A 231 -0.64 -7.67 -7.88
C GLU A 231 -1.73 -8.60 -8.44
N ALA A 232 -1.62 -8.95 -9.72
CA ALA A 232 -2.54 -9.91 -10.35
C ALA A 232 -2.40 -11.33 -9.78
N GLN A 233 -1.19 -11.77 -9.40
CA GLN A 233 -0.98 -13.04 -8.69
C GLN A 233 -1.70 -13.07 -7.34
N LEU A 234 -1.56 -12.01 -6.53
CA LEU A 234 -2.24 -11.90 -5.24
C LEU A 234 -3.76 -11.77 -5.39
N GLU A 235 -4.25 -11.07 -6.42
CA GLU A 235 -5.68 -10.98 -6.72
C GLU A 235 -6.26 -12.35 -7.13
N PHE A 236 -5.54 -13.11 -7.95
CA PHE A 236 -5.91 -14.48 -8.31
C PHE A 236 -6.06 -15.36 -7.07
N ILE A 237 -5.08 -15.29 -6.16
CA ILE A 237 -5.11 -16.00 -4.88
C ILE A 237 -6.33 -15.59 -4.06
N ARG A 238 -6.62 -14.29 -3.96
CA ARG A 238 -7.80 -13.79 -3.25
C ARG A 238 -9.11 -14.35 -3.82
N GLU A 239 -9.24 -14.37 -5.14
CA GLU A 239 -10.47 -14.79 -5.82
C GLU A 239 -10.67 -16.30 -5.83
N LYS A 240 -9.61 -17.08 -6.09
CA LYS A 240 -9.68 -18.53 -6.22
C LYS A 240 -9.45 -19.26 -4.91
N TRP A 241 -8.55 -18.77 -4.07
CA TRP A 241 -8.15 -19.42 -2.82
C TRP A 241 -8.72 -18.74 -1.58
N GLY A 242 -9.56 -17.71 -1.74
CA GLY A 242 -10.13 -16.97 -0.61
C GLY A 242 -10.94 -17.81 0.38
N VAL A 243 -11.42 -18.99 -0.02
CA VAL A 243 -12.08 -19.95 0.88
C VAL A 243 -11.07 -20.77 1.71
N LEU A 244 -9.86 -20.99 1.17
CA LEU A 244 -8.78 -21.71 1.83
C LEU A 244 -7.97 -20.81 2.76
N ILE A 245 -7.86 -19.52 2.43
CA ILE A 245 -6.99 -18.55 3.09
C ILE A 245 -7.70 -17.86 4.27
N ASP A 246 -6.99 -17.61 5.39
CA ASP A 246 -7.52 -16.88 6.55
C ASP A 246 -7.88 -15.42 6.17
N GLU A 247 -8.93 -14.88 6.78
CA GLU A 247 -9.37 -13.49 6.61
C GLU A 247 -8.23 -12.48 6.87
N LYS A 248 -7.29 -12.81 7.77
CA LYS A 248 -6.11 -11.99 8.03
C LYS A 248 -5.24 -11.77 6.78
N PHE A 249 -5.04 -12.83 5.98
CA PHE A 249 -4.28 -12.73 4.74
C PHE A 249 -5.07 -11.96 3.67
N LEU A 250 -6.39 -12.14 3.59
CA LEU A 250 -7.24 -11.35 2.68
C LEU A 250 -7.11 -9.84 2.95
N ARG A 251 -7.15 -9.43 4.22
CA ARG A 251 -6.93 -8.02 4.61
C ARG A 251 -5.54 -7.53 4.23
N ARG A 252 -4.51 -8.35 4.43
CA ARG A 252 -3.12 -8.01 4.05
C ARG A 252 -2.91 -7.92 2.54
N ILE A 253 -3.60 -8.73 1.75
CA ILE A 253 -3.61 -8.61 0.28
C ILE A 253 -4.14 -7.23 -0.12
N PHE A 254 -5.25 -6.77 0.48
CA PHE A 254 -5.77 -5.41 0.23
C PHE A 254 -4.76 -4.32 0.63
N SER A 255 -4.16 -4.41 1.81
CA SER A 255 -3.15 -3.44 2.23
C SER A 255 -1.91 -3.46 1.32
N SER A 256 -1.47 -4.64 0.86
CA SER A 256 -0.37 -4.76 -0.10
C SER A 256 -0.70 -4.11 -1.44
N LYS A 257 -1.95 -4.26 -1.91
CA LYS A 257 -2.45 -3.60 -3.13
C LYS A 257 -2.43 -2.08 -3.01
N ASP A 258 -2.83 -1.55 -1.86
CA ASP A 258 -2.78 -0.12 -1.60
C ASP A 258 -1.33 0.41 -1.60
N LEU A 259 -0.40 -0.33 -0.98
CA LEU A 259 1.04 0.00 -1.00
C LEU A 259 1.62 -0.05 -2.42
N TYR A 260 1.22 -1.04 -3.22
CA TYR A 260 1.64 -1.14 -4.63
C TYR A 260 1.20 0.07 -5.45
N LYS A 261 0.00 0.59 -5.17
CA LYS A 261 -0.53 1.80 -5.80
C LYS A 261 0.16 3.07 -5.30
N GLU A 262 0.53 3.15 -4.02
CA GLU A 262 1.33 4.25 -3.47
C GLU A 262 2.66 4.40 -4.23
N ASP A 263 3.34 3.27 -4.51
CA ASP A 263 4.60 3.24 -5.25
C ASP A 263 4.48 3.66 -6.72
N ILE A 264 3.32 3.47 -7.34
CA ILE A 264 3.05 3.97 -8.70
C ILE A 264 2.93 5.50 -8.69
N VAL A 265 2.31 6.06 -7.64
CA VAL A 265 2.11 7.50 -7.48
C VAL A 265 3.42 8.21 -7.09
N LEU A 266 4.29 7.57 -6.31
CA LEU A 266 5.60 8.10 -5.90
C LEU A 266 6.73 7.82 -6.92
N GLY A 267 6.44 7.09 -8.00
CA GLY A 267 7.43 6.59 -8.96
C GLY A 267 8.05 7.62 -9.91
N PHE A 268 7.65 8.89 -9.85
CA PHE A 268 8.29 9.97 -10.60
C PHE A 268 8.77 11.05 -9.62
N GLY A 269 10.02 10.89 -9.15
CA GLY A 269 10.79 11.97 -8.51
C GLY A 269 11.09 11.77 -7.02
N GLY A 270 12.26 11.20 -6.72
CA GLY A 270 12.97 11.44 -5.46
C GLY A 270 12.83 10.34 -4.40
N PHE A 271 13.82 9.47 -4.34
CA PHE A 271 14.11 8.66 -3.16
C PHE A 271 14.70 9.55 -2.06
N GLY A 272 14.03 9.62 -0.90
CA GLY A 272 14.64 10.17 0.33
C GLY A 272 13.69 11.08 1.12
N GLY A 273 13.14 10.55 2.22
CA GLY A 273 12.19 11.26 3.07
C GLY A 273 10.84 11.48 2.37
N ALA A 274 9.77 11.63 3.15
CA ALA A 274 8.53 12.15 2.56
C ALA A 274 8.84 13.52 1.95
N SER A 275 8.90 13.61 0.61
CA SER A 275 9.04 14.89 -0.09
C SER A 275 7.79 15.71 0.25
N THR A 276 7.88 16.60 1.22
CA THR A 276 7.01 17.76 1.27
C THR A 276 7.37 18.61 0.06
N ALA A 277 6.78 18.30 -1.09
CA ALA A 277 6.85 19.15 -2.25
C ALA A 277 6.06 20.42 -1.92
N VAL A 278 6.76 21.46 -1.48
CA VAL A 278 6.20 22.81 -1.48
C VAL A 278 6.04 23.17 -2.96
N PRO A 279 4.82 23.50 -3.44
CA PRO A 279 4.65 23.85 -4.83
C PRO A 279 5.53 25.07 -5.16
N ILE A 280 6.47 24.91 -6.08
CA ILE A 280 7.32 26.00 -6.55
C ILE A 280 6.59 26.66 -7.71
N TYR A 281 5.97 27.81 -7.46
CA TYR A 281 5.11 28.49 -8.44
C TYR A 281 5.87 29.17 -9.59
N LYS A 282 7.22 29.23 -9.56
CA LYS A 282 8.03 29.78 -10.66
C LYS A 282 9.43 29.15 -10.72
N SER A 283 9.64 28.25 -11.66
CA SER A 283 10.97 27.97 -12.22
C SER A 283 10.90 27.64 -13.70
N ASP A 284 12.03 27.89 -14.37
CA ASP A 284 12.21 27.86 -15.82
C ASP A 284 11.69 26.61 -16.52
N LYS A 285 11.33 26.83 -17.79
CA LYS A 285 10.56 25.99 -18.71
C LYS A 285 11.04 24.54 -18.87
N ASP A 286 12.24 24.20 -18.42
CA ASP A 286 12.79 22.84 -18.53
C ASP A 286 12.46 21.93 -17.32
N SER A 287 11.77 22.46 -16.30
CA SER A 287 11.38 21.71 -15.09
C SER A 287 9.88 21.38 -15.02
N GLN A 288 9.13 21.61 -16.08
CA GLN A 288 7.66 21.65 -16.07
C GLN A 288 6.93 20.40 -16.59
N ASP A 289 7.53 19.21 -16.46
CA ASP A 289 6.81 17.95 -16.72
C ASP A 289 6.12 17.37 -15.47
N PHE A 290 6.15 18.08 -14.34
CA PHE A 290 6.18 17.42 -13.02
C PHE A 290 4.94 17.51 -12.11
N LEU A 291 3.78 17.97 -12.57
CA LEU A 291 2.58 18.00 -11.70
C LEU A 291 1.34 17.43 -12.39
N VAL A 292 1.10 16.13 -12.14
CA VAL A 292 -0.21 15.50 -12.31
C VAL A 292 -0.79 15.28 -10.91
N LEU A 293 -1.82 16.04 -10.55
CA LEU A 293 -2.53 15.90 -9.28
C LEU A 293 -3.86 15.16 -9.51
N GLY A 294 -4.03 14.00 -8.88
CA GLY A 294 -5.30 13.27 -8.84
C GLY A 294 -5.51 12.19 -9.92
N LYS A 295 -6.61 11.43 -9.77
CA LYS A 295 -6.96 10.23 -10.57
C LYS A 295 -7.37 10.52 -12.04
N SER A 296 -7.35 11.77 -12.47
CA SER A 296 -7.84 12.20 -13.78
C SER A 296 -6.80 12.06 -14.91
N GLY A 297 -5.52 11.90 -14.58
CA GLY A 297 -4.44 11.93 -15.59
C GLY A 297 -4.25 13.29 -16.26
N PHE A 298 -4.82 14.36 -15.68
CA PHE A 298 -4.82 15.70 -16.23
C PHE A 298 -3.46 16.38 -15.98
N LYS A 299 -2.79 16.82 -17.05
CA LYS A 299 -1.43 17.42 -17.01
C LYS A 299 -1.51 18.95 -16.89
N TYR A 300 -1.71 19.45 -15.68
CA TYR A 300 -1.85 20.90 -15.40
C TYR A 300 -0.71 21.75 -15.99
N ALA A 301 0.54 21.28 -15.93
CA ALA A 301 1.69 22.05 -16.38
C ALA A 301 1.71 22.33 -17.89
N ILE A 302 1.18 21.40 -18.71
CA ILE A 302 1.21 21.50 -20.19
C ILE A 302 0.06 22.35 -20.72
N GLU A 303 -1.08 22.36 -20.03
CA GLU A 303 -2.30 23.06 -20.49
C GLU A 303 -2.53 24.41 -19.78
N SER A 304 -1.88 24.69 -18.65
CA SER A 304 -2.06 25.95 -17.90
C SER A 304 -1.79 27.23 -18.72
N TRP A 305 -0.95 27.15 -19.76
CA TRP A 305 -0.61 28.31 -20.59
C TRP A 305 -1.65 28.61 -21.67
N LYS A 306 -2.57 27.67 -21.96
CA LYS A 306 -3.58 27.86 -23.01
C LYS A 306 -4.87 28.50 -22.50
N ASP A 307 -5.21 28.34 -21.22
CA ASP A 307 -6.56 28.69 -20.76
C ASP A 307 -6.65 29.89 -19.82
N TYR A 308 -5.57 30.35 -19.17
CA TYR A 308 -5.65 31.48 -18.23
C TYR A 308 -4.40 32.36 -18.25
N ALA A 309 -4.41 33.41 -19.08
CA ALA A 309 -3.47 34.52 -18.95
C ALA A 309 -3.90 35.41 -17.77
N GLU A 310 -3.72 34.94 -16.54
CA GLU A 310 -3.89 35.78 -15.35
C GLU A 310 -2.64 36.66 -15.20
N LEU A 311 -2.77 37.93 -15.60
CA LEU A 311 -1.75 38.94 -15.33
C LEU A 311 -1.65 39.14 -13.82
N GLU A 312 -0.49 38.77 -13.25
CA GLU A 312 -0.18 39.02 -11.84
C GLU A 312 -0.30 40.51 -11.54
N ASN A 313 -1.28 40.88 -10.70
CA ASN A 313 -1.52 42.25 -10.29
C ASN A 313 -1.27 42.39 -8.78
N PHE A 314 0.00 42.20 -8.37
CA PHE A 314 0.42 42.40 -6.99
C PHE A 314 0.10 43.84 -6.56
N THR A 315 -0.71 44.00 -5.52
CA THR A 315 -0.90 45.31 -4.89
C THR A 315 0.32 45.60 -4.00
N PRO A 316 0.81 46.86 -3.94
CA PRO A 316 1.97 47.26 -3.14
C PRO A 316 1.73 47.23 -1.61
N ASP A 317 0.76 46.44 -1.13
CA ASP A 317 0.31 46.41 0.27
C ASP A 317 1.23 45.54 1.15
N THR A 318 2.43 46.05 1.43
CA THR A 318 3.39 45.46 2.39
C THR A 318 3.02 45.77 3.85
N ASP A 319 2.21 46.79 4.12
CA ASP A 319 1.90 47.26 5.48
C ASP A 319 0.64 46.63 6.12
N TRP A 320 -0.17 45.91 5.34
CA TRP A 320 -1.46 45.37 5.81
C TRP A 320 -1.33 43.94 6.40
N MET A 321 -0.61 43.06 5.70
CA MET A 321 -0.43 41.64 6.05
C MET A 321 0.06 41.39 7.49
N PRO A 322 1.03 42.12 8.05
CA PRO A 322 1.50 41.88 9.42
C PRO A 322 0.53 42.36 10.51
N ARG A 323 -0.54 43.10 10.15
CA ARG A 323 -1.53 43.67 11.10
C ARG A 323 -2.92 43.04 10.97
N VAL A 324 -3.04 41.94 10.21
CA VAL A 324 -4.34 41.30 9.96
C VAL A 324 -4.87 40.60 11.21
N VAL A 325 -6.09 40.95 11.60
CA VAL A 325 -6.91 40.24 12.57
C VAL A 325 -8.17 39.82 11.83
N MET A 326 -8.24 38.54 11.46
CA MET A 326 -9.24 38.00 10.56
C MET A 326 -10.23 37.10 11.27
N ILE A 327 -11.50 37.18 10.89
CA ILE A 327 -12.53 36.23 11.26
C ILE A 327 -12.99 35.43 10.03
N ALA A 328 -13.03 34.11 10.16
CA ALA A 328 -13.54 33.22 9.13
C ALA A 328 -15.00 32.88 9.39
N LYS A 329 -15.83 32.98 8.35
CA LYS A 329 -17.26 32.69 8.39
C LYS A 329 -17.64 31.78 7.23
N ASN A 330 -18.19 30.61 7.55
CA ASN A 330 -18.92 29.84 6.55
C ASN A 330 -20.20 30.62 6.19
N ILE A 331 -20.30 31.07 4.94
CA ILE A 331 -21.27 32.09 4.59
C ILE A 331 -22.72 31.62 4.78
N TYR A 332 -23.05 30.40 4.39
CA TYR A 332 -24.41 29.86 4.52
C TYR A 332 -24.83 29.70 5.99
N VAL A 333 -23.92 29.22 6.84
CA VAL A 333 -24.17 29.11 8.29
C VAL A 333 -24.29 30.49 8.92
N TRP A 334 -23.43 31.42 8.50
CA TRP A 334 -23.42 32.76 9.06
C TRP A 334 -24.68 33.55 8.70
N LEU A 335 -25.16 33.48 7.47
CA LEU A 335 -26.41 34.13 7.07
C LEU A 335 -27.64 33.58 7.83
N ASP A 336 -27.69 32.27 8.11
CA ASP A 336 -28.71 31.68 8.98
C ASP A 336 -28.61 32.17 10.43
N GLN A 337 -27.39 32.24 10.98
CA GLN A 337 -27.14 32.78 12.33
C GLN A 337 -27.54 34.25 12.44
N LEU A 338 -27.19 35.07 11.45
CA LEU A 338 -27.61 36.46 11.38
C LEU A 338 -29.13 36.56 11.27
N SER A 339 -29.75 35.68 10.48
CA SER A 339 -31.21 35.69 10.34
C SER A 339 -31.92 35.49 11.68
N LYS A 340 -31.40 34.56 12.50
CA LYS A 340 -31.89 34.31 13.87
C LYS A 340 -31.58 35.47 14.81
N LYS A 341 -30.36 36.02 14.76
CA LYS A 341 -29.92 37.13 15.62
C LYS A 341 -30.73 38.40 15.39
N TYR A 342 -30.96 38.77 14.14
CA TYR A 342 -31.65 40.00 13.74
C TYR A 342 -33.15 39.80 13.46
N GLN A 343 -33.67 38.59 13.70
CA GLN A 343 -35.08 38.21 13.51
C GLN A 343 -35.65 38.59 12.12
N ARG A 344 -34.81 38.49 11.10
CA ARG A 344 -35.14 38.81 9.71
C ARG A 344 -34.48 37.79 8.81
N GLN A 345 -35.14 37.39 7.72
CA GLN A 345 -34.52 36.49 6.76
C GLN A 345 -33.39 37.20 5.98
N ILE A 346 -32.18 36.68 6.09
CA ILE A 346 -30.96 37.15 5.41
C ILE A 346 -30.46 35.98 4.54
N LYS A 347 -30.56 36.13 3.21
CA LYS A 347 -30.15 35.09 2.24
C LYS A 347 -28.96 35.48 1.38
N THR A 348 -28.74 36.77 1.18
CA THR A 348 -27.72 37.30 0.27
C THR A 348 -26.74 38.22 0.99
N LEU A 349 -25.57 38.44 0.40
CA LEU A 349 -24.47 39.19 1.03
C LEU A 349 -24.83 40.66 1.29
N ASP A 350 -25.62 41.28 0.42
CA ASP A 350 -26.10 42.66 0.55
C ASP A 350 -27.05 42.84 1.75
N GLN A 351 -27.70 41.76 2.20
CA GLN A 351 -28.65 41.80 3.31
C GLN A 351 -27.98 41.73 4.69
N ILE A 352 -26.65 41.54 4.75
CA ILE A 352 -25.91 41.55 6.03
C ILE A 352 -26.06 42.94 6.66
N PRO A 353 -26.62 43.06 7.88
CA PRO A 353 -26.89 44.35 8.53
C PRO A 353 -25.60 45.13 8.76
N ASP A 354 -25.68 46.45 8.62
CA ASP A 354 -24.54 47.35 8.87
C ASP A 354 -24.05 47.25 10.32
N GLU A 355 -24.97 47.06 11.27
CA GLU A 355 -24.67 46.90 12.69
C GLU A 355 -23.80 45.67 12.99
N GLU A 356 -23.91 44.60 12.18
CA GLU A 356 -23.05 43.43 12.31
C GLU A 356 -21.63 43.76 11.87
N ILE A 357 -21.48 44.49 10.75
CA ILE A 357 -20.17 44.91 10.24
C ILE A 357 -19.51 45.90 11.22
N ASP A 358 -20.30 46.81 11.80
CA ASP A 358 -19.86 47.72 12.86
C ASP A 358 -19.40 46.93 14.10
N THR A 359 -20.12 45.88 14.49
CA THR A 359 -19.74 45.01 15.61
C THR A 359 -18.40 44.33 15.35
N LEU A 360 -18.20 43.78 14.14
CA LEU A 360 -16.93 43.14 13.77
C LEU A 360 -15.76 44.12 13.82
N ALA A 361 -15.97 45.35 13.33
CA ALA A 361 -14.96 46.40 13.39
C ALA A 361 -14.66 46.82 14.84
N GLN A 362 -15.67 46.95 15.70
CA GLN A 362 -15.51 47.27 17.13
C GLN A 362 -14.75 46.19 17.89
N TRP A 363 -14.91 44.92 17.52
CA TRP A 363 -14.10 43.82 18.06
C TRP A 363 -12.66 43.81 17.57
N GLY A 364 -12.30 44.69 16.64
CA GLY A 364 -10.94 44.84 16.12
C GLY A 364 -10.62 43.95 14.93
N PHE A 365 -11.61 43.29 14.32
CA PHE A 365 -11.39 42.54 13.08
C PHE A 365 -11.22 43.50 11.90
N ASN A 366 -10.19 43.29 11.10
CA ASN A 366 -9.91 44.04 9.86
C ASN A 366 -9.87 43.12 8.62
N GLY A 367 -10.08 41.81 8.81
CA GLY A 367 -10.27 40.83 7.75
C GLY A 367 -11.54 40.01 7.97
N LEU A 368 -12.32 39.81 6.92
CA LEU A 368 -13.49 38.92 6.91
C LEU A 368 -13.33 37.89 5.81
N TRP A 369 -13.06 36.64 6.20
CA TRP A 369 -12.93 35.52 5.27
C TRP A 369 -14.26 34.81 5.08
N LEU A 370 -14.77 34.84 3.85
CA LEU A 370 -16.04 34.28 3.43
C LEU A 370 -15.82 32.88 2.83
N ILE A 371 -15.95 31.85 3.65
CA ILE A 371 -15.79 30.45 3.24
C ILE A 371 -17.05 30.01 2.48
N GLY A 372 -16.86 29.50 1.27
CA GLY A 372 -17.93 28.95 0.42
C GLY A 372 -18.72 30.00 -0.38
N ILE A 373 -18.07 31.11 -0.74
CA ILE A 373 -18.68 32.21 -1.51
C ILE A 373 -18.85 31.90 -3.00
N TRP A 374 -18.04 30.98 -3.53
CA TRP A 374 -18.01 30.60 -4.95
C TRP A 374 -19.17 29.68 -5.35
N GLU A 375 -19.51 29.68 -6.64
CA GLU A 375 -20.51 28.79 -7.23
C GLU A 375 -20.03 27.33 -7.14
N ARG A 376 -20.90 26.45 -6.62
CA ARG A 376 -20.55 25.07 -6.27
C ARG A 376 -21.15 24.08 -7.24
N SER A 377 -20.45 22.96 -7.44
CA SER A 377 -20.91 21.89 -8.33
C SER A 377 -22.15 21.19 -7.76
N ASN A 378 -23.20 21.11 -8.59
CA ASN A 378 -24.43 20.36 -8.31
C ASN A 378 -24.18 18.84 -8.18
N ALA A 379 -23.10 18.32 -8.79
CA ALA A 379 -22.73 16.91 -8.68
C ALA A 379 -22.32 16.52 -7.26
N SER A 380 -21.64 17.41 -6.53
CA SER A 380 -21.22 17.20 -5.14
C SER A 380 -22.44 17.00 -4.22
N LYS A 381 -23.48 17.82 -4.37
CA LYS A 381 -24.75 17.67 -3.65
C LYS A 381 -25.43 16.34 -3.98
N LYS A 382 -25.47 15.96 -5.26
CA LYS A 382 -26.08 14.69 -5.71
C LYS A 382 -25.42 13.47 -5.04
N ILE A 383 -24.09 13.45 -4.92
CA ILE A 383 -23.36 12.37 -4.25
C ILE A 383 -23.75 12.27 -2.76
N LYS A 384 -23.80 13.39 -2.05
CA LYS A 384 -24.20 13.42 -0.63
C LYS A 384 -25.64 12.96 -0.42
N HIS A 385 -26.53 13.29 -1.35
CA HIS A 385 -27.93 12.85 -1.34
C HIS A 385 -28.06 11.33 -1.55
N ILE A 386 -27.30 10.77 -2.50
CA ILE A 386 -27.24 9.31 -2.73
C ILE A 386 -26.74 8.56 -1.49
N LEU A 387 -25.82 9.16 -0.72
CA LEU A 387 -25.29 8.61 0.52
C LEU A 387 -26.20 8.85 1.76
N GLY A 388 -27.43 9.34 1.55
CA GLY A 388 -28.46 9.44 2.59
C GLY A 388 -28.51 10.77 3.35
N ASN A 389 -27.72 11.78 2.97
CA ASN A 389 -27.75 13.10 3.61
C ASN A 389 -28.48 14.12 2.73
N ILE A 390 -29.81 14.15 2.84
CA ILE A 390 -30.71 14.90 1.95
C ILE A 390 -30.65 16.42 2.22
N ASP A 391 -30.35 16.83 3.45
CA ASP A 391 -30.25 18.24 3.84
C ASP A 391 -28.87 18.85 3.52
N ALA A 392 -27.91 18.03 3.10
CA ALA A 392 -26.56 18.51 2.79
C ALA A 392 -26.52 19.37 1.52
N VAL A 393 -25.84 20.51 1.63
CA VAL A 393 -25.46 21.34 0.49
C VAL A 393 -24.11 20.86 -0.09
N SER A 394 -23.83 21.23 -1.35
CA SER A 394 -22.53 20.99 -1.98
C SER A 394 -21.37 21.43 -1.08
N SER A 395 -20.27 20.67 -1.10
CA SER A 395 -19.08 21.06 -0.34
C SER A 395 -18.62 22.46 -0.73
N ALA A 396 -18.19 23.28 0.24
CA ALA A 396 -17.63 24.60 -0.01
C ALA A 396 -16.38 24.55 -0.92
N TYR A 397 -15.71 23.40 -0.97
CA TYR A 397 -14.50 23.14 -1.74
C TYR A 397 -14.75 22.33 -3.03
N SER A 398 -16.01 22.14 -3.44
CA SER A 398 -16.36 21.52 -4.73
C SER A 398 -16.84 22.61 -5.69
N LEU A 399 -15.91 23.43 -6.18
CA LEU A 399 -16.23 24.56 -7.04
C LEU A 399 -16.71 24.09 -8.42
N TYR A 400 -17.66 24.83 -8.99
CA TYR A 400 -18.03 24.71 -10.40
C TYR A 400 -17.32 25.79 -11.22
N ASP A 401 -17.30 27.02 -10.72
CA ASP A 401 -16.66 28.17 -11.37
C ASP A 401 -16.28 29.22 -10.31
N TYR A 402 -15.31 30.09 -10.60
CA TYR A 402 -14.88 31.22 -9.76
C TYR A 402 -15.81 32.44 -9.92
N GLN A 403 -17.11 32.20 -9.84
CA GLN A 403 -18.15 33.22 -9.79
C GLN A 403 -18.76 33.25 -8.40
N ILE A 404 -19.10 34.43 -7.88
CA ILE A 404 -19.85 34.53 -6.62
C ILE A 404 -21.20 33.83 -6.78
N ALA A 405 -21.53 32.94 -5.85
CA ALA A 405 -22.70 32.09 -5.99
C ALA A 405 -23.99 32.92 -6.17
N TRP A 406 -24.81 32.56 -7.16
CA TRP A 406 -26.04 33.29 -7.47
C TRP A 406 -27.04 33.28 -6.30
N GLU A 407 -27.07 32.17 -5.54
CA GLU A 407 -27.88 32.04 -4.32
C GLU A 407 -27.50 33.06 -3.23
N LEU A 408 -26.26 33.58 -3.26
CA LEU A 408 -25.77 34.60 -2.33
C LEU A 408 -25.96 36.03 -2.85
N GLY A 409 -26.60 36.20 -4.01
CA GLY A 409 -26.85 37.48 -4.66
C GLY A 409 -25.80 37.90 -5.70
N GLY A 410 -24.85 37.00 -6.02
CA GLY A 410 -23.86 37.19 -7.07
C GLY A 410 -22.90 38.37 -6.84
N GLU A 411 -22.25 38.81 -7.92
CA GLU A 411 -21.27 39.89 -7.91
C GLU A 411 -21.81 41.21 -7.34
N TYR A 412 -23.09 41.52 -7.59
CA TYR A 412 -23.71 42.73 -7.05
C TYR A 412 -23.72 42.73 -5.52
N ALA A 413 -24.16 41.61 -4.92
CA ALA A 413 -24.26 41.51 -3.46
C ALA A 413 -22.87 41.49 -2.80
N TYR A 414 -21.89 40.85 -3.44
CA TYR A 414 -20.49 40.91 -3.02
C TYR A 414 -19.93 42.33 -3.03
N ASN A 415 -20.09 43.06 -4.14
CA ASN A 415 -19.56 44.43 -4.25
C ASN A 415 -20.21 45.37 -3.24
N ASN A 416 -21.52 45.25 -3.00
CA ASN A 416 -22.21 46.01 -1.97
C ASN A 416 -21.62 45.74 -0.57
N LEU A 417 -21.43 44.47 -0.20
CA LEU A 417 -20.83 44.11 1.08
C LEU A 417 -19.38 44.61 1.18
N ASN A 418 -18.60 44.46 0.12
CA ASN A 418 -17.20 44.88 0.06
C ASN A 418 -17.06 46.39 0.30
N GLU A 419 -17.90 47.21 -0.34
CA GLU A 419 -17.91 48.64 -0.12
C GLU A 419 -18.24 49.02 1.33
N ARG A 420 -19.26 48.38 1.92
CA ARG A 420 -19.69 48.65 3.31
C ARG A 420 -18.66 48.18 4.34
N ALA A 421 -18.00 47.05 4.09
CA ALA A 421 -16.91 46.52 4.91
C ALA A 421 -15.66 47.42 4.83
N ARG A 422 -15.29 47.85 3.61
CA ARG A 422 -14.11 48.69 3.38
C ARG A 422 -14.21 50.05 4.05
N LYS A 423 -15.40 50.66 4.07
CA LYS A 423 -15.67 51.91 4.82
C LYS A 423 -15.39 51.78 6.33
N ARG A 424 -15.42 50.55 6.86
CA ARG A 424 -15.16 50.21 8.26
C ARG A 424 -13.77 49.60 8.49
N GLY A 425 -12.90 49.64 7.47
CA GLY A 425 -11.54 49.11 7.56
C GLY A 425 -11.45 47.59 7.48
N ILE A 426 -12.53 46.89 7.09
CA ILE A 426 -12.55 45.43 6.93
C ILE A 426 -12.31 45.07 5.46
N ARG A 427 -11.32 44.22 5.20
CA ARG A 427 -11.07 43.64 3.88
C ARG A 427 -11.69 42.25 3.77
N LEU A 428 -12.29 41.94 2.62
CA LEU A 428 -12.84 40.62 2.36
C LEU A 428 -11.75 39.67 1.84
N ALA A 429 -11.85 38.41 2.23
CA ALA A 429 -10.99 37.32 1.76
C ALA A 429 -11.84 36.10 1.40
N SER A 430 -11.31 35.23 0.53
CA SER A 430 -11.94 33.99 0.10
C SER A 430 -10.90 32.88 -0.04
N ASP A 431 -11.34 31.62 0.00
CA ASP A 431 -10.52 30.46 -0.33
C ASP A 431 -10.19 30.46 -1.83
N MET A 432 -8.94 30.17 -2.20
CA MET A 432 -8.58 29.76 -3.56
C MET A 432 -8.45 28.24 -3.57
N VAL A 433 -9.21 27.55 -4.41
CA VAL A 433 -9.30 26.07 -4.44
C VAL A 433 -8.83 25.57 -5.81
N PRO A 434 -7.56 25.16 -5.95
CA PRO A 434 -6.91 24.89 -7.24
C PRO A 434 -7.43 23.67 -7.99
#